data_AF-A0A2T2W4B1-F1
#
_entry.id   AF-A0A2T2W4B1-F1
#
_cell.length_a   1.000
_cell.length_b   1.000
_cell.length_c   1.000
_cell.angle_alpha   90.00
_cell.angle_beta   90.00
_cell.angle_gamma   90.00
#
_symmetry.space_group_name_H-M   'P 1'
#
loop_
_entity.id
_entity.type
_entity.pdbx_description
1 polymer ?
#
loop_
_entity_poly.entity_id
_entity_poly.type
_entity_poly.pdbx_seq_one_letter_code
_entity_poly.pdbx_strand_id
1 'polypeptide(L)'
;IQWPCPNPETAETAATKYDKRLYSKGIFATPDRRARFAALHSNGLAEPPNERYPFVLTTGRLYGHWHTQTRTGRIEKIQKMHPAPFLEMNPRDAQRLEVQSDEWVEVRSQRGTARLPVLVTQNIRQGSLFVPMHWGSLWADDAECNALTHPVACPISGQPELKACAVQVVPLNRLHPDQSALPEALPQTLESSILSAAPTP
;
A
#
# COMPACT_ATOMS: atom_id res chain seq x y z
N ILE A 1 -11.26 -0.68 -29.81
CA ILE A 1 -9.95 -1.22 -30.24
C ILE A 1 -9.45 -2.12 -29.12
N GLN A 2 -9.15 -3.39 -29.38
CA GLN A 2 -8.61 -4.33 -28.39
C GLN A 2 -7.10 -4.48 -28.61
N TRP A 3 -6.30 -4.29 -27.57
CA TRP A 3 -4.85 -4.45 -27.65
C TRP A 3 -4.43 -5.92 -27.44
N PRO A 4 -3.34 -6.38 -28.09
CA PRO A 4 -2.45 -5.61 -28.96
C PRO A 4 -3.07 -5.32 -30.33
N CYS A 5 -3.01 -4.05 -30.75
CA CYS A 5 -3.46 -3.58 -32.06
C CYS A 5 -2.23 -3.41 -32.96
N PRO A 6 -1.97 -4.30 -33.92
CA PRO A 6 -0.75 -4.29 -34.70
C PRO A 6 -0.67 -3.16 -35.75
N ASN A 7 -1.76 -2.46 -36.07
CA ASN A 7 -1.76 -1.15 -36.77
C ASN A 7 -3.17 -0.49 -36.72
N PRO A 8 -3.32 0.78 -36.26
CA PRO A 8 -4.62 1.47 -36.17
C PRO A 8 -5.39 1.63 -37.48
N GLU A 9 -4.73 1.68 -38.65
CA GLU A 9 -5.40 1.84 -39.96
C GLU A 9 -6.14 0.57 -40.44
N THR A 10 -5.92 -0.56 -39.77
CA THR A 10 -6.49 -1.88 -40.15
C THR A 10 -7.34 -2.48 -39.05
N ALA A 11 -7.92 -1.68 -38.14
CA ALA A 11 -8.62 -2.18 -36.95
C ALA A 11 -9.70 -3.25 -37.24
N GLU A 12 -10.43 -3.13 -38.36
CA GLU A 12 -11.43 -4.13 -38.80
C GLU A 12 -10.79 -5.42 -39.35
N THR A 13 -9.67 -5.33 -40.06
CA THR A 13 -8.90 -6.50 -40.54
C THR A 13 -8.02 -7.12 -39.46
N ALA A 14 -7.63 -6.36 -38.43
CA ALA A 14 -6.87 -6.87 -37.29
C ALA A 14 -7.73 -7.77 -36.39
N ALA A 15 -9.02 -7.46 -36.22
CA ALA A 15 -9.95 -8.29 -35.46
C ALA A 15 -10.21 -9.68 -36.08
N THR A 16 -9.99 -9.83 -37.39
CA THR A 16 -10.10 -11.10 -38.13
C THR A 16 -8.75 -11.78 -38.36
N LYS A 17 -7.64 -11.02 -38.43
CA LYS A 17 -6.28 -11.53 -38.66
C LYS A 17 -5.56 -12.01 -37.40
N TYR A 18 -5.90 -11.48 -36.22
CA TYR A 18 -5.30 -11.85 -34.94
C TYR A 18 -6.33 -12.52 -34.04
N ASP A 19 -5.92 -13.59 -33.35
CA ASP A 19 -6.78 -14.29 -32.41
C ASP A 19 -7.27 -13.33 -31.32
N LYS A 20 -8.57 -13.40 -30.99
CA LYS A 20 -9.19 -12.64 -29.89
C LYS A 20 -8.52 -12.88 -28.54
N ARG A 21 -7.73 -13.95 -28.42
CA ARG A 21 -7.00 -14.36 -27.23
C ARG A 21 -5.52 -14.52 -27.55
N LEU A 22 -4.67 -13.87 -26.76
CA LEU A 22 -3.22 -14.01 -26.86
C LEU A 22 -2.75 -15.44 -26.59
N TYR A 23 -1.68 -15.83 -27.28
CA TYR A 23 -0.94 -17.08 -27.07
C TYR A 23 -1.75 -18.37 -27.28
N SER A 24 -2.91 -18.31 -27.96
CA SER A 24 -3.76 -19.46 -28.34
C SER A 24 -2.99 -20.61 -29.01
N LYS A 25 -1.97 -20.26 -29.79
CA LYS A 25 -1.12 -21.20 -30.54
C LYS A 25 0.17 -21.60 -29.80
N GLY A 26 0.31 -21.22 -28.53
CA GLY A 26 1.51 -21.52 -27.72
C GLY A 26 2.77 -20.77 -28.16
N ILE A 27 2.64 -19.71 -28.97
CA ILE A 27 3.75 -18.90 -29.46
C ILE A 27 3.89 -17.66 -28.57
N PHE A 28 4.87 -17.67 -27.68
CA PHE A 28 5.12 -16.58 -26.71
C PHE A 28 6.07 -15.51 -27.28
N ALA A 29 6.04 -14.33 -26.67
CA ALA A 29 6.94 -13.21 -26.99
C ALA A 29 8.34 -13.41 -26.38
N THR A 30 8.95 -14.57 -26.64
CA THR A 30 10.29 -14.97 -26.20
C THR A 30 11.13 -15.35 -27.43
N PRO A 31 12.47 -15.24 -27.37
CA PRO A 31 13.36 -15.63 -28.48
C PRO A 31 13.08 -17.04 -29.04
N ASP A 32 12.76 -17.98 -28.16
CA ASP A 32 12.49 -19.40 -28.45
C ASP A 32 10.99 -19.72 -28.59
N ARG A 33 10.13 -18.70 -28.55
CA ARG A 33 8.66 -18.78 -28.67
C ARG A 33 7.94 -19.65 -27.63
N ARG A 34 8.64 -20.10 -26.59
CA ARG A 34 8.09 -20.90 -25.48
C ARG A 34 7.85 -20.07 -24.23
N ALA A 35 6.90 -20.50 -23.40
CA ALA A 35 6.72 -19.93 -22.06
C ALA A 35 7.95 -20.20 -21.20
N ARG A 36 8.34 -19.22 -20.37
CA ARG A 36 9.47 -19.35 -19.45
C ARG A 36 8.94 -19.44 -18.03
N PHE A 37 9.16 -20.58 -17.39
CA PHE A 37 8.90 -20.75 -15.96
C PHE A 37 10.06 -20.16 -15.16
N ALA A 38 9.74 -19.49 -14.06
CA ALA A 38 10.73 -19.00 -13.11
C ALA A 38 10.35 -19.51 -11.72
N ALA A 39 11.30 -20.16 -11.04
CA ALA A 39 11.16 -20.54 -9.64
C ALA A 39 11.71 -19.39 -8.78
N LEU A 40 10.81 -18.55 -8.27
CA LEU A 40 11.15 -17.45 -7.38
C LEU A 40 10.71 -17.83 -5.96
N HIS A 41 11.63 -17.72 -5.01
CA HIS A 41 11.33 -17.89 -3.59
C HIS A 41 10.93 -16.55 -3.00
N SER A 42 9.95 -16.57 -2.07
CA SER A 42 9.58 -15.38 -1.32
C SER A 42 10.66 -15.08 -0.28
N ASN A 43 11.09 -13.82 -0.21
CA ASN A 43 12.00 -13.34 0.83
C ASN A 43 11.24 -12.92 2.11
N GLY A 44 9.92 -13.07 2.14
CA GLY A 44 9.07 -12.53 3.21
C GLY A 44 8.82 -11.02 3.05
N LEU A 45 8.37 -10.39 4.14
CA LEU A 45 8.18 -8.94 4.21
C LEU A 45 9.54 -8.26 4.34
N ALA A 46 9.74 -7.13 3.67
CA ALA A 46 10.97 -6.36 3.85
C ALA A 46 11.03 -5.73 5.26
N GLU A 47 9.88 -5.40 5.84
CA GLU A 47 9.74 -4.89 7.20
C GLU A 47 8.80 -5.78 8.03
N PRO A 48 9.30 -6.91 8.59
CA PRO A 48 8.49 -7.79 9.43
C PRO A 48 8.13 -7.10 10.77
N PRO A 49 6.99 -7.47 11.38
CA PRO A 49 6.58 -6.93 12.68
C PRO A 49 7.58 -7.34 13.77
N ASN A 50 7.73 -6.48 14.78
CA ASN A 50 8.62 -6.69 15.92
C ASN A 50 7.97 -6.19 17.23
N GLU A 51 8.67 -6.27 18.35
CA GLU A 51 8.13 -5.89 19.66
C GLU A 51 7.67 -4.42 19.72
N ARG A 52 8.35 -3.51 19.01
CA ARG A 52 8.00 -2.08 18.95
C ARG A 52 6.87 -1.80 17.98
N TYR A 53 6.84 -2.51 16.85
CA TYR A 53 5.86 -2.38 15.77
C TYR A 53 5.19 -3.74 15.51
N PRO A 54 4.25 -4.17 16.36
CA PRO A 54 3.75 -5.55 16.38
C PRO A 54 2.69 -5.85 15.30
N PHE A 55 2.21 -4.86 14.57
CA PHE A 55 1.15 -5.03 13.56
C PHE A 55 1.69 -4.90 12.15
N VAL A 56 1.12 -5.67 11.23
CA VAL A 56 1.32 -5.46 9.78
C VAL A 56 0.17 -4.61 9.24
N LEU A 57 0.49 -3.40 8.80
CA LEU A 57 -0.46 -2.54 8.12
C LEU A 57 -0.50 -2.85 6.63
N THR A 58 -1.71 -3.09 6.14
CA THR A 58 -2.04 -3.23 4.72
C THR A 58 -2.82 -1.99 4.27
N THR A 59 -2.71 -1.66 2.99
CA THR A 59 -3.46 -0.53 2.40
C THR A 59 -4.32 -1.02 1.25
N GLY A 60 -5.39 -0.30 0.91
CA GLY A 60 -6.19 -0.66 -0.24
C GLY A 60 -7.16 0.42 -0.70
N ARG A 61 -8.10 0.01 -1.55
CA ARG A 61 -9.06 0.90 -2.20
C ARG A 61 -10.46 0.60 -1.67
N LEU A 62 -11.23 1.67 -1.50
CA LEU A 62 -12.66 1.63 -1.35
C LEU A 62 -13.32 1.74 -2.71
N TYR A 63 -14.47 1.10 -2.86
CA TYR A 63 -15.20 1.06 -4.11
C TYR A 63 -15.59 2.47 -4.61
N GLY A 64 -16.04 3.34 -3.71
CA GLY A 64 -16.51 4.68 -4.09
C GLY A 64 -15.41 5.66 -4.50
N HIS A 65 -14.20 5.55 -3.95
CA HIS A 65 -13.15 6.56 -4.15
C HIS A 65 -12.13 6.18 -5.21
N TRP A 66 -11.69 7.16 -6.00
CA TRP A 66 -10.63 7.00 -6.97
C TRP A 66 -9.37 7.74 -6.53
N HIS A 67 -8.29 6.99 -6.28
CA HIS A 67 -6.99 7.50 -5.80
C HIS A 67 -7.15 8.54 -4.69
N THR A 68 -6.55 9.71 -4.81
CA THR A 68 -6.55 10.80 -3.81
C THR A 68 -7.83 11.63 -3.81
N GLN A 69 -8.93 11.07 -4.32
CA GLN A 69 -10.27 11.66 -4.32
C GLN A 69 -10.39 13.01 -5.03
N THR A 70 -9.39 13.42 -5.83
CA THR A 70 -9.38 14.73 -6.52
C THR A 70 -10.65 14.99 -7.34
N ARG A 71 -11.29 13.92 -7.85
CA ARG A 71 -12.60 13.99 -8.52
C ARG A 71 -13.73 13.42 -7.66
N THR A 72 -13.57 12.19 -7.13
CA THR A 72 -14.64 11.47 -6.43
C THR A 72 -14.99 12.07 -5.07
N GLY A 73 -14.03 12.75 -4.43
CA GLY A 73 -14.21 13.39 -3.14
C GLY A 73 -15.14 14.61 -3.18
N ARG A 74 -15.62 15.05 -4.35
CA ARG A 74 -16.62 16.12 -4.51
C ARG A 74 -18.02 15.60 -4.82
N ILE A 75 -18.19 14.29 -4.97
CA ILE A 75 -19.46 13.66 -5.30
C ILE A 75 -20.17 13.29 -4.01
N GLU A 76 -21.26 13.97 -3.70
CA GLU A 76 -22.01 13.83 -2.44
C GLU A 76 -22.41 12.37 -2.15
N LYS A 77 -22.86 11.62 -3.17
CA LYS A 77 -23.21 10.20 -3.02
C LYS A 77 -22.04 9.34 -2.53
N ILE A 78 -20.82 9.64 -3.00
CA ILE A 78 -19.62 8.88 -2.64
C ILE A 78 -19.15 9.29 -1.24
N GLN A 79 -19.17 10.59 -0.93
CA GLN A 79 -18.88 11.07 0.42
C GLN A 79 -19.80 10.44 1.47
N LYS A 80 -21.11 10.32 1.18
CA LYS A 80 -22.06 9.65 2.09
C LYS A 80 -21.74 8.16 2.29
N MET A 81 -21.19 7.48 1.28
CA MET A 81 -20.82 6.08 1.36
C MET A 81 -19.53 5.85 2.16
N HIS A 82 -18.55 6.76 2.01
CA HIS A 82 -17.24 6.69 2.65
C HIS A 82 -16.83 8.08 3.16
N PRO A 83 -17.39 8.52 4.30
CA PRO A 83 -17.29 9.91 4.75
C PRO A 83 -15.94 10.28 5.34
N ALA A 84 -15.24 9.31 5.94
CA ALA A 84 -14.01 9.54 6.70
C ALA A 84 -13.01 8.39 6.51
N PRO A 85 -11.71 8.65 6.69
CA PRO A 85 -10.72 7.58 6.77
C PRO A 85 -10.94 6.75 8.02
N PHE A 86 -10.46 5.51 8.02
CA PHE A 86 -10.57 4.60 9.17
C PHE A 86 -9.43 3.59 9.18
N LEU A 87 -9.21 2.97 10.34
CA LEU A 87 -8.32 1.84 10.55
C LEU A 87 -9.15 0.60 10.88
N GLU A 88 -9.19 -0.41 10.01
CA GLU A 88 -9.80 -1.68 10.39
C GLU A 88 -8.91 -2.45 11.36
N MET A 89 -9.53 -2.99 12.40
CA MET A 89 -8.85 -3.76 13.43
C MET A 89 -9.68 -4.98 13.84
N ASN A 90 -9.00 -6.09 14.10
CA ASN A 90 -9.65 -7.30 14.60
C ASN A 90 -10.16 -7.08 16.05
N PRO A 91 -11.33 -7.63 16.44
CA PRO A 91 -11.86 -7.50 17.79
C PRO A 91 -10.90 -7.93 18.91
N ARG A 92 -10.06 -8.95 18.67
CA ARG A 92 -9.08 -9.42 19.68
C ARG A 92 -7.95 -8.42 19.89
N ASP A 93 -7.52 -7.74 18.83
CA ASP A 93 -6.50 -6.70 18.93
C ASP A 93 -7.07 -5.43 19.56
N ALA A 94 -8.30 -5.07 19.19
CA ALA A 94 -9.04 -3.96 19.81
C ALA A 94 -9.22 -4.19 21.32
N GLN A 95 -9.60 -5.41 21.73
CA GLN A 95 -9.70 -5.78 23.14
C GLN A 95 -8.34 -5.68 23.84
N ARG A 96 -7.27 -6.20 23.24
CA ARG A 96 -5.91 -6.14 23.81
C ARG A 96 -5.42 -4.70 23.98
N LEU A 97 -5.78 -3.83 23.06
CA LEU A 97 -5.44 -2.42 23.10
C LEU A 97 -6.45 -1.61 23.91
N GLU A 98 -7.56 -2.18 24.39
CA GLU A 98 -8.66 -1.47 25.05
C GLU A 98 -9.19 -0.30 24.21
N VAL A 99 -9.49 -0.57 22.94
CA VAL A 99 -10.02 0.42 21.98
C VAL A 99 -11.36 -0.06 21.43
N GLN A 100 -12.28 0.87 21.23
CA GLN A 100 -13.60 0.62 20.62
C GLN A 100 -13.69 1.19 19.20
N SER A 101 -14.71 0.78 18.45
CA SER A 101 -15.01 1.45 17.18
C SER A 101 -15.28 2.93 17.40
N ASP A 102 -14.95 3.73 16.39
CA ASP A 102 -15.04 5.20 16.38
C ASP A 102 -14.10 5.94 17.34
N GLU A 103 -13.34 5.22 18.19
CA GLU A 103 -12.27 5.82 18.96
C GLU A 103 -11.05 6.11 18.06
N TRP A 104 -10.40 7.24 18.35
CA TRP A 104 -9.23 7.67 17.60
C TRP A 104 -7.95 7.04 18.14
N VAL A 105 -7.11 6.59 17.21
CA VAL A 105 -5.77 6.06 17.50
C VAL A 105 -4.73 6.76 16.65
N GLU A 106 -3.51 6.82 17.17
CA GLU A 106 -2.32 7.15 16.40
C GLU A 106 -1.61 5.86 15.98
N VAL A 107 -1.49 5.68 14.67
CA VAL A 107 -0.71 4.62 14.05
C VAL A 107 0.69 5.15 13.81
N ARG A 108 1.71 4.45 14.30
CA ARG A 108 3.11 4.87 14.22
C ARG A 108 3.93 3.84 13.45
N SER A 109 4.77 4.30 12.55
CA SER A 109 5.82 3.51 11.90
C SER A 109 7.20 4.03 12.32
N GLN A 110 8.27 3.50 11.72
CA GLN A 110 9.61 4.08 11.87
C GLN A 110 9.75 5.46 11.20
N ARG A 111 8.84 5.82 10.29
CA ARG A 111 8.98 6.99 9.40
C ARG A 111 8.06 8.14 9.76
N GLY A 112 6.92 7.84 10.36
CA GLY A 112 5.85 8.80 10.53
C GLY A 112 4.65 8.23 11.25
N THR A 113 3.63 9.06 11.38
CA THR A 113 2.40 8.76 12.11
C THR A 113 1.17 9.08 11.26
N ALA A 114 0.05 8.42 11.58
CA ALA A 114 -1.26 8.79 11.08
C ALA A 114 -2.31 8.64 12.18
N ARG A 115 -3.35 9.48 12.18
CA ARG A 115 -4.44 9.47 13.16
C ARG A 115 -5.74 9.10 12.46
N LEU A 116 -6.38 8.04 12.96
CA LEU A 116 -7.52 7.43 12.30
C LEU A 116 -8.53 6.92 13.35
N PRO A 117 -9.84 7.04 13.12
CA PRO A 117 -10.83 6.33 13.91
C PRO A 117 -10.76 4.82 13.62
N VAL A 118 -10.96 4.00 14.64
CA VAL A 118 -10.93 2.54 14.51
C VAL A 118 -12.28 2.02 14.02
N LEU A 119 -12.24 1.08 13.10
CA LEU A 119 -13.36 0.26 12.70
C LEU A 119 -13.09 -1.19 13.16
N VAL A 120 -13.71 -1.61 14.27
CA VAL A 120 -13.53 -2.98 14.77
C VAL A 120 -14.37 -3.94 13.92
N THR A 121 -13.72 -4.93 13.29
CA THR A 121 -14.39 -5.85 12.36
C THR A 121 -13.74 -7.25 12.32
N GLN A 122 -14.56 -8.27 12.13
CA GLN A 122 -14.09 -9.66 11.96
C GLN A 122 -13.55 -9.94 10.54
N ASN A 123 -13.67 -8.98 9.62
CA ASN A 123 -13.22 -9.12 8.23
C ASN A 123 -11.69 -9.10 8.08
N ILE A 124 -10.97 -8.70 9.14
CA ILE A 124 -9.51 -8.63 9.15
C ILE A 124 -8.90 -9.62 10.14
N ARG A 125 -7.76 -10.19 9.76
CA ARG A 125 -7.00 -11.13 10.59
C ARG A 125 -6.38 -10.42 11.80
N GLN A 126 -6.34 -11.10 12.94
CA GLN A 126 -5.56 -10.66 14.10
C GLN A 126 -4.09 -10.41 13.73
N GLY A 127 -3.51 -9.31 14.22
CA GLY A 127 -2.15 -8.85 13.92
C GLY A 127 -2.02 -8.08 12.61
N SER A 128 -3.09 -7.97 11.82
CA SER A 128 -3.14 -7.19 10.59
C SER A 128 -4.08 -6.00 10.74
N LEU A 129 -3.73 -4.90 10.10
CA LEU A 129 -4.52 -3.67 10.04
C LEU A 129 -4.76 -3.27 8.60
N PHE A 130 -5.83 -2.52 8.35
CA PHE A 130 -6.13 -2.02 7.02
C PHE A 130 -6.49 -0.53 7.05
N VAL A 131 -5.88 0.24 6.16
CA VAL A 131 -6.20 1.66 5.94
C VAL A 131 -6.49 1.90 4.46
N PRO A 132 -7.63 2.51 4.12
CA PRO A 132 -7.87 3.01 2.77
C PRO A 132 -6.85 4.07 2.35
N MET A 133 -6.28 3.92 1.15
CA MET A 133 -5.21 4.79 0.66
C MET A 133 -5.67 6.19 0.18
N HIS A 134 -6.95 6.51 0.35
CA HIS A 134 -7.60 7.60 -0.37
C HIS A 134 -7.43 8.97 0.28
N TRP A 135 -7.24 9.02 1.60
CA TRP A 135 -7.17 10.27 2.33
C TRP A 135 -5.73 10.76 2.39
N GLY A 136 -5.54 11.98 1.91
CA GLY A 136 -4.34 12.76 2.18
C GLY A 136 -4.69 14.18 2.58
N SER A 137 -3.68 15.04 2.68
CA SER A 137 -3.74 16.42 3.19
C SER A 137 -4.85 17.31 2.61
N LEU A 138 -5.37 17.01 1.43
CA LEU A 138 -6.52 17.72 0.85
C LEU A 138 -7.87 17.39 1.55
N TRP A 139 -7.96 16.28 2.27
CA TRP A 139 -9.22 15.70 2.75
C TRP A 139 -9.24 15.37 4.23
N ALA A 140 -8.07 15.18 4.85
CA ALA A 140 -7.94 14.91 6.27
C ALA A 140 -6.52 15.23 6.75
N ASP A 141 -6.42 15.76 7.97
CA ASP A 141 -5.16 16.00 8.64
C ASP A 141 -4.61 14.69 9.21
N ASP A 142 -3.30 14.47 9.08
CA ASP A 142 -2.59 13.31 9.60
C ASP A 142 -3.19 11.94 9.22
N ALA A 143 -3.93 11.81 8.10
CA ALA A 143 -4.58 10.53 7.72
C ALA A 143 -3.87 9.78 6.57
N GLU A 144 -2.70 10.25 6.16
CA GLU A 144 -1.96 9.75 5.00
C GLU A 144 -1.32 8.39 5.28
N CYS A 145 -1.89 7.31 4.72
CA CYS A 145 -1.30 5.98 4.91
C CYS A 145 0.12 5.86 4.36
N ASN A 146 0.47 6.65 3.33
CA ASN A 146 1.79 6.60 2.73
C ASN A 146 2.89 7.13 3.67
N ALA A 147 2.55 7.99 4.63
CA ALA A 147 3.47 8.41 5.69
C ALA A 147 3.96 7.23 6.56
N LEU A 148 3.24 6.11 6.53
CA LEU A 148 3.57 4.89 7.27
C LEU A 148 4.35 3.87 6.43
N THR A 149 4.43 4.02 5.11
CA THR A 149 5.04 3.01 4.19
C THR A 149 6.53 3.21 4.01
N HIS A 150 7.28 2.13 3.74
CA HIS A 150 8.73 2.17 3.52
C HIS A 150 9.08 2.19 2.01
N PRO A 151 10.28 2.67 1.64
CA PRO A 151 10.67 2.84 0.23
C PRO A 151 11.24 1.57 -0.43
N VAL A 152 11.21 0.42 0.25
CA VAL A 152 11.81 -0.81 -0.29
C VAL A 152 11.04 -1.27 -1.52
N ALA A 153 11.77 -1.50 -2.60
CA ALA A 153 11.24 -1.94 -3.88
C ALA A 153 11.80 -3.30 -4.27
N CYS A 154 11.01 -4.07 -5.03
CA CYS A 154 11.43 -5.32 -5.62
C CYS A 154 12.64 -5.08 -6.55
N PRO A 155 13.79 -5.76 -6.35
CA PRO A 155 15.01 -5.50 -7.12
C PRO A 155 14.88 -5.86 -8.60
N ILE A 156 13.90 -6.69 -8.97
CA ILE A 156 13.66 -7.11 -10.36
C ILE A 156 12.70 -6.16 -11.08
N SER A 157 11.63 -5.71 -10.41
CA SER A 157 10.55 -4.96 -11.05
C SER A 157 10.53 -3.46 -10.70
N GLY A 158 11.26 -3.03 -9.68
CA GLY A 158 11.19 -1.68 -9.13
C GLY A 158 9.88 -1.34 -8.41
N GLN A 159 8.97 -2.32 -8.23
CA GLN A 159 7.68 -2.08 -7.58
C GLN A 159 7.84 -1.95 -6.05
N PRO A 160 7.25 -0.93 -5.41
CA PRO A 160 7.34 -0.73 -3.96
C PRO A 160 6.43 -1.68 -3.16
N GLU A 161 6.86 -2.05 -1.95
CA GLU A 161 6.08 -2.84 -1.00
C GLU A 161 5.07 -1.96 -0.22
N LEU A 162 4.00 -1.54 -0.88
CA LEU A 162 2.98 -0.65 -0.29
C LEU A 162 1.90 -1.38 0.53
N LYS A 163 1.97 -2.71 0.60
CA LYS A 163 0.92 -3.57 1.17
C LYS A 163 1.31 -4.26 2.47
N ALA A 164 2.50 -3.94 2.98
CA ALA A 164 2.94 -4.40 4.29
C ALA A 164 3.89 -3.34 4.86
N CYS A 165 3.59 -2.83 6.04
CA CYS A 165 4.56 -2.11 6.86
C CYS A 165 4.33 -2.42 8.33
N ALA A 166 5.41 -2.44 9.11
CA ALA A 166 5.31 -2.69 10.54
C ALA A 166 4.87 -1.41 11.25
N VAL A 167 3.81 -1.50 12.05
CA VAL A 167 3.26 -0.36 12.79
C VAL A 167 2.93 -0.70 14.24
N GLN A 168 2.87 0.35 15.05
CA GLN A 168 2.32 0.36 16.40
C GLN A 168 1.01 1.15 16.38
N VAL A 169 0.06 0.78 17.24
CA VAL A 169 -1.16 1.55 17.45
C VAL A 169 -1.20 2.03 18.89
N VAL A 170 -1.40 3.34 19.06
CA VAL A 170 -1.47 4.00 20.36
C VAL A 170 -2.80 4.74 20.48
N PRO A 171 -3.65 4.41 21.47
CA PRO A 171 -4.91 5.12 21.67
C PRO A 171 -4.69 6.59 22.03
N LEU A 172 -5.42 7.53 21.41
CA LEU A 172 -5.16 8.96 21.60
C LEU A 172 -5.37 9.41 23.04
N ASN A 173 -6.32 8.80 23.77
CA ASN A 173 -6.54 9.07 25.19
C ASN A 173 -5.36 8.70 26.09
N ARG A 174 -4.38 7.96 25.56
CA ARG A 174 -3.14 7.54 26.24
C ARG A 174 -1.91 8.27 25.73
N LEU A 175 -2.03 9.20 24.78
CA LEU A 175 -0.92 10.05 24.39
C LEU A 175 -0.64 11.08 25.49
N HIS A 176 0.47 10.89 26.19
CA HIS A 176 1.07 11.96 27.00
C HIS A 176 1.65 13.02 26.04
N PRO A 177 1.53 14.33 26.30
CA PRO A 177 1.99 15.40 25.40
C PRO A 177 3.46 15.23 24.94
N ASP A 178 4.29 14.61 25.77
CA ASP A 178 5.72 14.35 25.54
C ASP A 178 6.00 13.18 24.58
N GLN A 179 5.02 12.31 24.30
CA GLN A 179 5.18 11.13 23.43
C GLN A 179 4.84 11.40 21.96
N SER A 180 4.58 12.65 21.56
CA SER A 180 4.33 13.06 20.18
C SER A 180 5.61 13.13 19.32
N ALA A 181 6.79 13.05 19.94
CA ALA A 181 8.06 13.05 19.22
C ALA A 181 8.29 11.71 18.51
N LEU A 182 8.49 11.77 17.19
CA LEU A 182 8.97 10.65 16.39
C LEU A 182 10.27 10.08 17.01
N PRO A 183 10.54 8.76 16.92
CA PRO A 183 11.87 8.26 17.23
C PRO A 183 12.90 9.03 16.40
N GLU A 184 13.93 9.53 17.09
CA GLU A 184 15.09 10.19 16.51
C GLU A 184 15.59 9.35 15.32
N ALA A 185 15.80 10.01 14.17
CA ALA A 185 16.04 9.38 12.88
C ALA A 185 17.13 8.30 12.94
N LEU A 186 17.00 7.26 12.10
CA LEU A 186 18.02 6.22 11.93
C LEU A 186 19.43 6.85 11.80
N PRO A 187 20.46 6.32 12.50
CA PRO A 187 21.81 6.87 12.42
C PRO A 187 22.28 6.89 10.96
N GLN A 188 22.75 8.04 10.50
CA GLN A 188 23.15 8.37 9.11
C GLN A 188 24.37 7.58 8.56
N THR A 189 24.62 6.36 9.02
CA THR A 189 25.85 5.61 8.71
C THR A 189 25.79 4.74 7.46
N LEU A 190 24.85 4.99 6.53
CA LEU A 190 24.74 4.24 5.27
C LEU A 190 24.79 5.10 3.99
N GLU A 191 25.21 6.37 4.07
CA GLU A 191 25.41 7.19 2.85
C GLU A 191 26.80 7.10 2.21
N SER A 192 27.79 6.46 2.83
CA SER A 192 29.16 6.47 2.28
C SER A 192 29.48 5.37 1.26
N SER A 193 28.57 4.43 0.98
CA SER A 193 28.89 3.26 0.13
C SER A 193 28.21 3.21 -1.24
N ILE A 194 27.40 4.21 -1.62
CA ILE A 194 26.67 4.20 -2.91
C ILE A 194 27.25 5.21 -3.93
N LEU A 195 28.15 6.11 -3.53
CA LEU A 195 28.69 7.17 -4.41
C LEU A 195 30.06 6.89 -5.06
N SER A 196 30.53 5.64 -5.13
CA SER A 196 31.83 5.29 -5.76
C SER A 196 31.75 4.41 -7.02
N ALA A 197 30.68 4.54 -7.81
CA ALA A 197 30.62 3.87 -9.11
C ALA A 197 30.14 4.83 -10.22
N ALA A 198 30.96 5.84 -10.51
CA ALA A 198 30.93 6.52 -11.81
C ALA A 198 32.00 5.89 -12.72
N PRO A 199 31.70 5.63 -14.02
CA PRO A 199 32.67 5.05 -14.93
C PRO A 199 33.69 6.11 -15.35
N THR A 200 34.97 5.73 -15.38
CA THR A 200 36.04 6.52 -16.02
C THR A 200 36.05 6.20 -17.53
N PRO A 201 36.54 7.13 -18.39
CA PRO A 201 36.18 7.23 -19.80
C PRO A 201 36.75 6.12 -20.71
#